data_AF-M9LRT3-F1
#
_entry.id   AF-M9LRT3-F1
#
_cell.length_a   1.000
_cell.length_b   1.000
_cell.length_c   1.000
_cell.angle_alpha   90.00
_cell.angle_beta   90.00
_cell.angle_gamma   90.00
#
_symmetry.space_group_name_H-M   'P 1'
#
loop_
_entity.id
_entity.type
_entity.pdbx_description
1 polymer ?
#
loop_
_entity_poly.entity_id
_entity_poly.type
_entity_poly.pdbx_seq_one_letter_code
_entity_poly.pdbx_strand_id
1 'polypeptide(L)' 'MNREESLAILRDPPKFANDVRSDEATAKQLGITGAPFFVIDRKYALSGAQPTDVFLNALNQAWQ' A
#
# COMPACT_ATOMS: atom_id res chain seq x y z
N MET A 1 7.14 -4.57 -17.56
CA MET A 1 8.53 -4.59 -17.09
C MET A 1 9.16 -5.92 -17.48
N ASN A 2 10.16 -5.91 -18.34
CA ASN A 2 10.94 -7.08 -18.72
C ASN A 2 12.21 -7.22 -17.85
N ARG A 3 12.97 -8.30 -18.02
CA ARG A 3 14.18 -8.57 -17.23
C ARG A 3 15.22 -7.44 -17.30
N GLU A 4 15.43 -6.89 -18.49
CA GLU A 4 16.43 -5.84 -18.71
C GLU A 4 16.01 -4.54 -18.01
N GLU A 5 14.74 -4.16 -18.14
CA GLU A 5 14.17 -3.01 -17.44
C GLU A 5 14.29 -3.13 -15.92
N SER A 6 13.97 -4.31 -15.36
CA SER A 6 14.12 -4.56 -13.92
C SER A 6 15.57 -4.43 -13.45
N LEU A 7 16.52 -5.00 -14.21
CA LEU A 7 17.95 -4.91 -13.88
C LEU A 7 18.49 -3.49 -13.98
N ALA A 8 18.00 -2.69 -14.92
CA ALA A 8 18.37 -1.28 -15.03
C ALA A 8 17.95 -0.52 -13.77
N ILE A 9 16.74 -0.76 -13.26
CA ILE A 9 16.24 -0.15 -12.02
C ILE A 9 17.07 -0.60 -10.82
N LEU A 10 17.34 -1.90 -10.68
CA LEU A 10 18.15 -2.43 -9.57
C LEU A 10 19.57 -1.85 -9.52
N ARG A 11 20.10 -1.41 -10.66
CA ARG A 11 21.42 -0.79 -10.79
C ARG A 11 21.41 0.73 -10.60
N ASP A 12 20.23 1.34 -10.47
CA ASP A 12 20.01 2.77 -10.26
C ASP A 12 19.27 2.98 -8.93
N PRO A 13 19.96 2.90 -7.76
CA PRO A 13 19.29 2.95 -6.45
C PRO A 13 18.42 4.19 -6.19
N PRO A 14 18.75 5.39 -6.71
CA PRO A 14 17.85 6.55 -6.61
C PRO A 14 16.53 6.38 -7.36
N LYS A 15 16.45 5.50 -8.37
CA LYS A 15 15.25 5.27 -9.17
C LYS A 15 14.11 4.78 -8.26
N PHE A 16 13.02 5.54 -8.22
CA PHE A 16 11.84 5.32 -7.35
C PHE A 16 12.09 5.51 -5.84
N ALA A 17 13.30 5.86 -5.40
CA ALA A 17 13.57 6.03 -3.97
C ALA A 17 12.67 7.11 -3.33
N ASN A 18 12.44 8.22 -4.03
CA ASN A 18 11.55 9.28 -3.57
C ASN A 18 10.09 8.83 -3.50
N ASP A 19 9.63 8.04 -4.48
CA ASP A 19 8.27 7.54 -4.51
C ASP A 19 8.02 6.59 -3.32
N VAL A 20 8.96 5.66 -3.07
CA VAL A 20 8.90 4.77 -1.89
C VAL A 20 8.88 5.57 -0.58
N ARG A 21 9.72 6.60 -0.45
CA ARG A 21 9.77 7.44 0.76
C ARG A 21 8.49 8.27 0.93
N SER A 22 7.87 8.70 -0.17
CA SER A 22 6.59 9.41 -0.17
C SER A 22 5.45 8.52 0.32
N ASP A 23 5.40 7.26 -0.13
CA ASP A 23 4.41 6.28 0.32
C ASP A 23 4.59 5.95 1.82
N GLU A 24 5.81 5.73 2.28
CA GLU A 24 6.12 5.54 3.70
C GLU A 24 5.74 6.75 4.55
N ALA A 25 5.98 7.97 4.07
CA ALA A 25 5.59 9.20 4.75
C ALA A 25 4.08 9.35 4.84
N THR A 26 3.35 9.04 3.75
CA THR A 26 1.89 9.01 3.73
C THR A 26 1.35 8.02 4.75
N ALA A 27 1.90 6.80 4.81
CA ALA A 27 1.51 5.80 5.79
C ALA A 27 1.72 6.29 7.24
N LYS A 28 2.86 6.92 7.53
CA LYS A 28 3.12 7.52 8.85
C LYS A 28 2.15 8.64 9.20
N GLN A 29 1.80 9.51 8.25
CA GLN A 29 0.81 10.57 8.46
C GLN A 29 -0.58 10.02 8.79
N LEU A 30 -0.94 8.86 8.23
CA LEU A 30 -2.17 8.13 8.54
C LEU A 30 -2.10 7.32 9.84
N GLY A 31 -0.98 7.37 10.58
CA GLY A 31 -0.79 6.61 11.82
C GLY A 31 -0.53 5.12 11.62
N ILE A 32 -0.18 4.69 10.40
CA ILE A 32 0.07 3.29 10.07
C ILE A 32 1.48 2.92 10.53
N THR A 33 1.58 1.92 11.40
CA THR A 33 2.86 1.46 11.99
C THR A 33 3.28 0.06 11.54
N GLY A 34 2.46 -0.63 10.76
CA GLY A 34 2.72 -2.00 10.33
C GLY A 34 1.94 -2.40 9.08
N ALA A 35 2.49 -3.37 8.36
CA ALA A 35 1.92 -3.94 7.14
C ALA A 35 1.53 -5.43 7.35
N PRO A 36 0.54 -5.97 6.60
CA PRO A 36 -0.26 -5.27 5.61
C PRO A 36 -1.30 -4.34 6.24
N PHE A 37 -1.63 -3.25 5.54
CA PHE A 37 -2.66 -2.29 5.94
C PHE A 37 -3.44 -1.85 4.71
N PHE A 38 -4.75 -1.73 4.83
CA PHE A 38 -5.65 -1.41 3.72
C PHE A 38 -6.50 -0.19 4.08
N VAL A 39 -6.54 0.79 3.19
CA VAL A 39 -7.43 1.94 3.27
C VAL A 39 -8.44 1.83 2.13
N ILE A 40 -9.73 1.73 2.46
CA ILE A 40 -10.82 1.53 1.50
C ILE A 40 -11.67 2.80 1.47
N ASP A 41 -11.76 3.42 0.28
CA ASP A 41 -12.47 4.68 0.02
C ASP A 41 -12.13 5.83 0.98
N ARG A 42 -10.92 5.82 1.58
CA ARG A 42 -10.51 6.74 2.66
C ARG A 42 -11.46 6.78 3.89
N LYS A 43 -12.40 5.85 3.98
CA LYS A 43 -13.42 5.75 5.05
C LYS A 43 -13.13 4.60 6.00
N TYR A 44 -12.63 3.49 5.47
CA TYR A 44 -12.39 2.27 6.24
C TYR A 44 -10.90 1.93 6.23
N ALA A 45 -10.42 1.43 7.37
CA ALA A 45 -9.06 1.01 7.56
C ALA A 45 -9.02 -0.40 8.14
N LEU A 46 -8.27 -1.31 7.51
CA LEU A 46 -8.06 -2.68 7.97
C LEU A 46 -6.56 -2.90 8.21
N SER A 47 -6.20 -3.27 9.45
CA SER A 47 -4.82 -3.59 9.82
C SER A 47 -4.61 -5.09 9.90
N GLY A 48 -3.51 -5.58 9.31
CA GLY A 48 -3.12 -6.98 9.31
C GLY A 48 -3.77 -7.80 8.20
N ALA A 49 -3.34 -9.06 8.11
CA ALA A 49 -3.89 -10.03 7.16
C ALA A 49 -5.26 -10.53 7.65
N GLN A 50 -6.30 -9.73 7.43
CA GLN A 50 -7.67 -10.04 7.85
C GLN A 50 -8.28 -11.18 7.03
N PRO A 51 -9.28 -11.91 7.57
CA PRO A 51 -10.07 -12.87 6.80
C PRO A 51 -10.79 -12.22 5.61
N THR A 52 -11.03 -12.98 4.54
CA THR A 52 -11.72 -12.49 3.33
C THR A 52 -13.09 -11.88 3.61
N ASP A 53 -13.85 -12.43 4.55
CA ASP A 53 -15.18 -11.92 4.90
C ASP A 53 -15.14 -10.49 5.46
N VAL A 54 -14.06 -10.13 6.17
CA VAL A 54 -13.83 -8.77 6.68
C VAL A 54 -13.63 -7.79 5.53
N PHE A 55 -12.85 -8.18 4.51
CA PHE A 55 -12.65 -7.38 3.30
C PHE A 55 -13.95 -7.20 2.51
N LEU A 56 -14.70 -8.28 2.31
CA LEU A 56 -15.97 -8.23 1.56
C LEU A 56 -16.96 -7.26 2.23
N ASN A 57 -17.08 -7.32 3.56
CA ASN A 57 -17.92 -6.40 4.31
C ASN A 57 -17.46 -4.94 4.19
N ALA A 58 -16.15 -4.68 4.30
CA ALA A 58 -15.62 -3.32 4.17
C ALA A 58 -15.84 -2.73 2.76
N LEU A 59 -15.71 -3.54 1.71
CA LEU A 59 -16.00 -3.14 0.33
C LEU A 59 -17.49 -2.84 0.13
N ASN A 60 -18.38 -3.69 0.64
CA ASN A 60 -19.83 -3.46 0.57
C ASN A 60 -20.23 -2.16 1.29
N GLN A 61 -19.65 -1.90 2.46
CA GLN A 61 -19.92 -0.67 3.23
C GLN A 61 -19.32 0.60 2.59
N ALA A 62 -18.22 0.48 1.85
CA ALA A 62 -17.64 1.60 1.12
C ALA A 62 -18.41 1.98 -0.15
N TRP A 63 -19.13 1.02 -0.73
CA TRP A 63 -19.93 1.22 -1.93
C TRP A 63 -21.29 1.87 -1.67
N GLN A 64 -21.74 1.86 -0.41
CA GLN A 64 -22.96 2.53 0.05
C GLN A 64 -22.71 4.02 0.30
#